data_AF-A0A3D4V2R1-F1
#
_entry.id   AF-A0A3D4V2R1-F1
#
_cell.length_a   1.000
_cell.length_b   1.000
_cell.length_c   1.000
_cell.angle_alpha   90.00
_cell.angle_beta   90.00
_cell.angle_gamma   90.00
#
_symmetry.space_group_name_H-M   'P 1'
#
loop_
_entity.id
_entity.type
_entity.pdbx_description
1 polymer ?
#
loop_
_entity_poly.entity_id
_entity_poly.type
_entity_poly.pdbx_seq_one_letter_code
_entity_poly.pdbx_strand_id
1 'polypeptide(L)'
;DLFEDYFYTYNFQINKENARRSGTGYADIKKGLAEVIEFFSVSADLSQNLGNTFIVPTAATTGSDYYLINKVLFNTGVAGTPLREMEKVNHTKITMLNNSLLTAPNETFPAYTLEGDLITAYPATIDGSGTQKV
;
A
#
# COMPACT_ATOMS: atom_id res chain seq x y z
N ASP A 1 -1.13 -13.94 7.66
CA ASP A 1 -0.57 -14.56 8.88
C ASP A 1 0.95 -14.67 8.82
N LEU A 2 1.52 -15.43 7.86
CA LEU A 2 2.98 -15.51 7.66
C LEU A 2 3.65 -14.13 7.51
N PHE A 3 3.14 -13.27 6.63
CA PHE A 3 3.70 -11.93 6.42
C PHE A 3 3.55 -11.04 7.66
N GLU A 4 2.41 -11.14 8.36
CA GLU A 4 2.12 -10.34 9.55
C GLU A 4 3.09 -10.64 10.70
N ASP A 5 3.44 -11.92 10.91
CA ASP A 5 4.40 -12.31 11.95
C ASP A 5 5.79 -11.72 11.72
N TYR A 6 6.24 -11.66 10.45
CA TYR A 6 7.50 -11.00 10.10
C TYR A 6 7.47 -9.50 10.43
N PHE A 7 6.41 -8.77 10.07
CA PHE A 7 6.28 -7.35 10.40
C PHE A 7 6.12 -7.10 11.89
N TYR A 8 5.37 -7.95 12.58
CA TYR A 8 5.20 -7.88 14.03
C TYR A 8 6.54 -8.08 14.75
N THR A 9 7.25 -9.16 14.42
CA THR A 9 8.55 -9.47 15.02
C THR A 9 9.58 -8.39 14.70
N TYR A 10 9.58 -7.87 13.47
CA TYR A 10 10.45 -6.76 13.09
C TYR A 10 10.21 -5.52 13.96
N ASN A 11 8.95 -5.08 14.09
CA ASN A 11 8.58 -3.94 14.94
C ASN A 11 8.90 -4.18 16.43
N PHE A 12 8.74 -5.42 16.90
CA PHE A 12 9.11 -5.79 18.26
C PHE A 12 10.62 -5.65 18.52
N GLN A 13 11.48 -6.02 17.56
CA GLN A 13 12.92 -5.80 17.68
C GLN A 13 13.28 -4.32 17.69
N ILE A 14 12.67 -3.50 16.83
CA ILE A 14 12.84 -2.04 16.82
C ILE A 14 12.51 -1.44 18.19
N ASN A 15 11.38 -1.85 18.79
CA ASN A 15 10.98 -1.35 20.10
C ASN A 15 11.94 -1.76 21.23
N LYS A 16 12.53 -2.96 21.17
CA LYS A 16 13.56 -3.40 22.12
C LYS A 16 14.84 -2.58 22.02
N GLU A 17 15.28 -2.25 20.80
CA GLU A 17 16.43 -1.40 20.55
C GLU A 17 16.19 0.02 21.06
N ASN A 18 15.03 0.61 20.74
CA ASN A 18 14.64 1.94 21.22
C ASN A 18 14.63 2.03 22.75
N ALA A 19 14.17 0.96 23.43
CA ALA A 19 14.19 0.85 24.88
C ALA A 19 15.58 0.58 25.48
N ARG A 20 16.65 0.52 24.66
CA ARG A 20 18.03 0.17 25.04
C ARG A 20 18.14 -1.11 25.87
N ARG A 21 17.16 -2.01 25.78
CA ARG A 21 17.16 -3.31 26.46
C ARG A 21 18.01 -4.36 25.72
N SER A 22 18.69 -3.96 24.64
CA SER A 22 19.29 -4.89 23.68
C SER A 22 20.80 -4.76 23.66
N GLY A 23 21.49 -5.85 24.01
CA GLY A 23 22.93 -5.99 23.82
C GLY A 23 23.30 -6.29 22.35
N THR A 24 24.59 -6.31 22.05
CA THR A 24 25.16 -6.43 20.69
C THR A 24 24.87 -7.76 19.96
N GLY A 25 24.32 -8.78 20.63
CA GLY A 25 24.01 -10.09 20.03
C GLY A 25 22.68 -10.20 19.26
N TYR A 26 21.92 -9.11 19.14
CA TYR A 26 20.60 -9.09 18.48
C TYR A 26 20.56 -8.32 17.17
N ALA A 27 21.68 -7.67 16.77
CA ALA A 27 21.75 -6.86 15.55
C ALA A 27 21.42 -7.68 14.28
N ASP A 28 21.75 -8.97 14.27
CA ASP A 28 21.56 -9.85 13.12
C ASP A 28 20.10 -10.27 12.91
N ILE A 29 19.28 -10.31 13.97
CA ILE A 29 17.88 -10.75 13.86
C ILE A 29 17.06 -9.72 13.08
N LYS A 30 17.20 -8.43 13.42
CA LYS A 30 16.50 -7.36 12.68
C LYS A 30 16.91 -7.33 11.21
N LYS A 31 18.21 -7.51 10.94
CA LYS A 31 18.75 -7.54 9.57
C LYS A 31 18.18 -8.74 8.80
N GLY A 32 18.21 -9.94 9.38
CA GLY A 32 17.65 -11.13 8.73
C GLY A 32 16.14 -11.02 8.46
N LEU A 33 15.38 -10.42 9.39
CA LEU A 33 13.96 -10.13 9.17
C LEU A 33 13.75 -9.13 8.03
N ALA A 34 14.55 -8.06 7.95
CA ALA A 34 14.48 -7.09 6.87
C ALA A 34 14.77 -7.71 5.50
N GLU A 35 15.82 -8.54 5.40
CA GLU A 35 16.19 -9.23 4.16
C GLU A 35 15.07 -10.17 3.68
N VAL A 36 14.42 -10.88 4.60
CA VAL A 36 13.28 -11.75 4.27
C VAL A 36 12.07 -10.93 3.80
N ILE A 37 11.76 -9.83 4.48
CA ILE A 37 10.68 -8.92 4.08
C ILE A 37 10.95 -8.36 2.67
N GLU A 38 12.17 -7.94 2.39
CA GLU A 38 12.57 -7.43 1.08
C GLU A 38 12.51 -8.52 -0.01
N PHE A 39 12.95 -9.74 0.30
CA PHE A 39 12.89 -10.87 -0.62
C PHE A 39 11.47 -11.23 -1.06
N PHE A 40 10.49 -11.12 -0.15
CA PHE A 40 9.08 -11.39 -0.46
C PHE A 40 8.30 -10.15 -0.94
N SER A 41 8.92 -8.97 -0.95
CA SER A 41 8.29 -7.75 -1.43
C SER A 41 8.28 -7.70 -2.95
N VAL A 42 7.09 -7.71 -3.54
CA VAL A 42 6.89 -7.61 -4.99
C VAL A 42 6.00 -6.42 -5.32
N SER A 43 6.41 -5.64 -6.32
CA SER A 43 5.58 -4.59 -6.92
C SER A 43 4.92 -5.12 -8.19
N ALA A 44 3.61 -4.93 -8.32
CA ALA A 44 2.86 -5.28 -9.51
C ALA A 44 1.76 -4.24 -9.76
N ASP A 45 1.36 -4.10 -11.03
CA ASP A 45 0.26 -3.23 -11.41
C ASP A 45 -1.09 -3.84 -11.04
N LEU A 46 -2.04 -2.99 -10.65
CA LEU A 46 -3.42 -3.39 -10.38
C LEU A 46 -4.25 -3.35 -11.67
N SER A 47 -5.18 -4.29 -11.83
CA SER A 47 -6.10 -4.28 -12.95
C SER A 47 -7.23 -3.28 -12.70
N GLN A 48 -7.47 -2.36 -13.63
CA GLN A 48 -8.61 -1.44 -13.52
C GLN A 48 -9.92 -2.20 -13.78
N ASN A 49 -10.92 -1.99 -12.93
CA ASN A 49 -12.27 -2.49 -13.16
C ASN A 49 -13.12 -1.45 -13.93
N LEU A 50 -13.40 -0.32 -13.27
CA LEU A 50 -14.18 0.78 -13.86
C LEU A 50 -13.85 2.11 -13.16
N GLY A 51 -13.55 3.15 -13.93
CA GLY A 51 -13.28 4.48 -13.38
C GLY A 51 -12.10 4.46 -12.39
N ASN A 52 -12.35 4.93 -11.16
CA ASN A 52 -11.39 4.97 -10.06
C ASN A 52 -11.32 3.69 -9.22
N THR A 53 -11.80 2.56 -9.76
CA THR A 53 -11.81 1.27 -9.06
C THR A 53 -10.85 0.27 -9.69
N PHE A 54 -10.14 -0.46 -8.84
CA PHE A 54 -9.07 -1.38 -9.21
C PHE A 54 -9.26 -2.71 -8.48
N ILE A 55 -8.95 -3.80 -9.16
CA ILE A 55 -9.01 -5.15 -8.60
C ILE A 55 -7.66 -5.45 -7.99
N VAL A 56 -7.69 -5.92 -6.74
CA VAL A 56 -6.49 -6.42 -6.06
C VAL A 56 -5.94 -7.67 -6.76
N PRO A 57 -4.71 -8.11 -6.44
CA PRO A 57 -4.22 -9.41 -6.87
C PRO A 57 -5.21 -10.53 -6.50
N THR A 58 -5.51 -11.38 -7.47
CA THR A 58 -6.32 -12.60 -7.29
C THR A 58 -5.67 -13.72 -8.12
N ALA A 59 -6.03 -14.99 -7.88
CA ALA A 59 -5.65 -16.08 -8.77
C ALA A 59 -5.98 -15.82 -10.24
N ALA A 60 -7.10 -15.14 -10.52
CA ALA A 60 -7.54 -14.88 -11.88
C ALA A 60 -6.75 -13.74 -12.55
N THR A 61 -6.35 -12.71 -11.81
CA THR A 61 -5.68 -11.52 -12.36
C THR A 61 -4.16 -11.65 -12.37
N THR A 62 -3.56 -12.08 -11.26
CA THR A 62 -2.11 -12.12 -11.07
C THR A 62 -1.59 -13.51 -10.69
N GLY A 63 -2.47 -14.50 -10.53
CA GLY A 63 -2.09 -15.83 -10.05
C GLY A 63 -1.76 -15.89 -8.56
N SER A 64 -2.10 -14.83 -7.79
CA SER A 64 -1.71 -14.68 -6.39
C SER A 64 -2.92 -14.63 -5.48
N ASP A 65 -3.11 -15.67 -4.65
CA ASP A 65 -4.16 -15.70 -3.62
C ASP A 65 -3.64 -15.40 -2.21
N TYR A 66 -2.31 -15.44 -2.02
CA TYR A 66 -1.67 -15.24 -0.72
C TYR A 66 -0.74 -14.03 -0.76
N TYR A 67 -1.22 -12.89 -0.29
CA TYR A 67 -0.47 -11.65 -0.26
C TYR A 67 -0.86 -10.77 0.93
N LEU A 68 -0.02 -9.78 1.22
CA LEU A 68 -0.32 -8.66 2.09
C LEU A 68 -0.04 -7.37 1.30
N ILE A 69 -1.04 -6.49 1.18
CA ILE A 69 -0.82 -5.17 0.57
C ILE A 69 -0.08 -4.31 1.57
N ASN A 70 1.21 -4.08 1.30
CA ASN A 70 2.02 -3.15 2.08
C ASN A 70 1.75 -1.69 1.68
N LYS A 71 1.70 -1.41 0.37
CA LYS A 71 1.56 -0.07 -0.19
C LYS A 71 0.83 -0.10 -1.52
N VAL A 72 -0.01 0.91 -1.74
CA VAL A 72 -0.66 1.16 -3.05
C VAL A 72 -0.08 2.45 -3.60
N LEU A 73 0.34 2.39 -4.86
CA LEU A 73 0.99 3.47 -5.57
C LEU A 73 0.11 3.89 -6.75
N PHE A 74 0.05 5.19 -7.03
CA PHE A 74 -0.67 5.72 -8.18
C PHE A 74 0.24 6.61 -9.04
N ASN A 75 -0.03 6.60 -10.34
CA ASN A 75 0.63 7.45 -11.32
C ASN A 75 -0.32 8.58 -11.75
N THR A 76 0.19 9.81 -11.87
CA THR A 76 -0.57 10.98 -12.34
C THR A 76 -0.75 11.02 -13.87
N GLY A 77 -0.38 9.96 -14.60
CA GLY A 77 -0.52 9.87 -16.06
C GLY A 77 0.52 10.68 -16.86
N VAL A 78 1.52 11.25 -16.18
CA VAL A 78 2.57 12.05 -16.80
C VAL A 78 3.86 11.22 -16.84
N ALA A 79 4.40 10.98 -18.03
CA ALA A 79 5.64 10.22 -18.18
C ALA A 79 6.78 10.90 -17.38
N GLY A 80 7.43 10.13 -16.51
CA GLY A 80 8.53 10.61 -15.68
C GLY A 80 8.13 11.20 -14.31
N THR A 81 6.83 11.22 -13.95
CA THR A 81 6.45 11.57 -12.58
C THR A 81 6.62 10.41 -11.62
N PRO A 82 7.12 10.66 -10.38
CA PRO A 82 7.22 9.62 -9.37
C PRO A 82 5.83 9.10 -8.99
N LEU A 83 5.76 7.80 -8.73
CA LEU A 83 4.59 7.17 -8.15
C LEU A 83 4.31 7.79 -6.77
N ARG A 84 3.04 8.01 -6.48
CA ARG A 84 2.58 8.60 -5.22
C ARG A 84 1.86 7.55 -4.39
N GLU A 85 2.12 7.56 -3.10
CA GLU A 85 1.54 6.59 -2.17
C GLU A 85 0.11 6.98 -1.82
N MET A 86 -0.78 6.00 -1.88
CA MET A 86 -2.17 6.17 -1.48
C MET A 86 -2.37 5.74 -0.04
N GLU A 87 -3.03 6.59 0.75
CA GLU A 87 -3.36 6.25 2.13
C GLU A 87 -4.57 5.31 2.19
N LYS A 88 -4.41 4.16 2.86
CA LYS A 88 -5.56 3.30 3.16
C LYS A 88 -6.45 3.96 4.20
N VAL A 89 -7.70 4.19 3.87
CA VAL A 89 -8.72 4.72 4.78
C VAL A 89 -9.92 3.79 4.86
N ASN A 90 -10.64 3.85 5.99
CA ASN A 90 -11.92 3.15 6.12
C ASN A 90 -13.07 3.98 5.55
N HIS A 91 -14.26 3.36 5.42
CA HIS A 91 -15.42 4.03 4.84
C HIS A 91 -15.83 5.30 5.60
N THR A 92 -15.86 5.25 6.94
CA THR A 92 -16.18 6.42 7.78
C THR A 92 -15.21 7.57 7.57
N LYS A 93 -13.90 7.28 7.51
CA LYS A 93 -12.84 8.28 7.32
C LYS A 93 -12.95 8.92 5.95
N ILE A 94 -13.16 8.16 4.88
CA ILE A 94 -13.31 8.76 3.55
C ILE A 94 -14.53 9.67 3.47
N THR A 95 -15.64 9.30 4.12
CA THR A 95 -16.83 10.16 4.21
C THR A 95 -16.49 11.48 4.92
N MET A 96 -15.73 11.44 6.02
CA MET A 96 -15.29 12.65 6.73
C MET A 96 -14.35 13.52 5.89
N LEU A 97 -13.39 12.90 5.18
CA LEU A 97 -12.43 13.62 4.35
C LEU A 97 -13.11 14.31 3.16
N ASN A 98 -14.02 13.61 2.46
CA ASN A 98 -14.75 14.19 1.33
C ASN A 98 -15.65 15.36 1.74
N ASN A 99 -16.18 15.35 2.97
CA ASN A 99 -16.96 16.46 3.51
C ASN A 99 -16.10 17.65 3.99
N SER A 100 -14.77 17.49 4.02
CA SER A 100 -13.83 18.51 4.49
C SER A 100 -13.14 19.22 3.34
N LEU A 101 -13.30 20.54 3.24
CA LEU A 101 -12.67 21.35 2.20
C LEU A 101 -11.14 21.38 2.26
N LEU A 102 -10.54 21.09 3.42
CA LEU A 102 -9.09 21.16 3.62
C LEU A 102 -8.40 19.80 3.61
N THR A 103 -9.16 18.72 3.82
CA THR A 103 -8.62 17.36 3.92
C THR A 103 -9.24 16.40 2.92
N ALA A 104 -10.05 16.92 1.99
CA ALA A 104 -10.50 16.16 0.83
C ALA A 104 -9.30 15.57 0.09
N PRO A 105 -9.34 14.27 -0.26
CA PRO A 105 -8.27 13.64 -1.01
C PRO A 105 -8.06 14.36 -2.33
N ASN A 106 -6.80 14.50 -2.72
CA ASN A 106 -6.39 15.09 -3.99
C ASN A 106 -5.20 14.30 -4.57
N GLU A 107 -4.73 14.66 -5.76
CA GLU A 107 -3.61 13.97 -6.39
C GLU A 107 -2.27 14.14 -5.63
N THR A 108 -2.17 15.06 -4.68
CA THR A 108 -0.99 15.17 -3.80
C THR A 108 -1.11 14.27 -2.58
N PHE A 109 -2.32 14.14 -2.02
CA PHE A 109 -2.66 13.30 -0.87
C PHE A 109 -3.82 12.37 -1.22
N PRO A 110 -3.56 11.36 -2.06
CA PRO A 110 -4.56 10.38 -2.46
C PRO A 110 -4.93 9.45 -1.30
N ALA A 111 -6.14 8.94 -1.32
CA ALA A 111 -6.60 7.93 -0.39
C ALA A 111 -7.29 6.80 -1.13
N TYR A 112 -7.35 5.62 -0.54
CA TYR A 112 -8.13 4.51 -1.07
C TYR A 112 -8.90 3.78 0.03
N THR A 113 -10.05 3.24 -0.37
CA THR A 113 -10.79 2.27 0.43
C THR A 113 -10.63 0.89 -0.21
N LEU A 114 -10.66 -0.15 0.62
CA LEU A 114 -10.61 -1.54 0.18
C LEU A 114 -11.87 -2.26 0.67
N GLU A 115 -12.63 -2.83 -0.26
CA GLU A 115 -13.83 -3.63 0.00
C GLU A 115 -13.74 -4.93 -0.78
N GLY A 116 -13.58 -6.06 -0.07
CA GLY A 116 -13.30 -7.35 -0.68
C GLY A 116 -12.07 -7.27 -1.60
N ASP A 117 -12.27 -7.58 -2.87
CA ASP A 117 -11.23 -7.55 -3.90
C ASP A 117 -11.15 -6.22 -4.68
N LEU A 118 -11.88 -5.19 -4.23
CA LEU A 118 -11.96 -3.91 -4.92
C LEU A 118 -11.33 -2.78 -4.11
N ILE A 119 -10.37 -2.09 -4.72
CA ILE A 119 -9.83 -0.81 -4.27
C ILE A 119 -10.58 0.31 -4.96
N THR A 120 -11.10 1.27 -4.19
CA THR A 120 -11.65 2.52 -4.72
C THR A 120 -10.74 3.68 -4.36
N ALA A 121 -10.19 4.35 -5.37
CA ALA A 121 -9.25 5.45 -5.25
C ALA A 121 -9.94 6.82 -5.12
N TYR A 122 -9.32 7.72 -4.37
CA TYR A 122 -9.78 9.10 -4.17
C TYR A 122 -8.62 10.08 -4.33
N PRO A 123 -8.80 11.20 -5.04
CA PRO A 123 -10.03 11.66 -5.69
C PRO A 123 -10.42 10.78 -6.89
N ALA A 124 -11.67 10.90 -7.36
CA ALA A 124 -12.16 10.12 -8.50
C ALA A 124 -11.43 10.42 -9.83
N THR A 125 -10.61 11.47 -9.87
CA THR A 125 -9.70 11.76 -11.01
C THR A 125 -8.55 10.76 -11.12
N ILE A 126 -8.30 9.95 -10.08
CA ILE A 126 -7.44 8.78 -10.16
C ILE A 126 -8.24 7.65 -10.82
N ASP A 127 -8.49 7.82 -12.11
CA ASP A 127 -8.99 6.75 -12.95
C ASP A 127 -7.82 6.16 -13.76
N GLY A 128 -7.92 4.86 -14.09
CA GLY A 128 -6.96 4.22 -14.99
C GLY A 128 -7.03 4.74 -16.43
N SER A 129 -7.77 5.81 -16.70
CA SER A 129 -7.92 6.41 -18.04
C SER A 129 -6.81 7.44 -18.36
N GLY A 130 -5.82 7.58 -17.49
CA GLY A 130 -4.57 8.31 -17.73
C GLY A 130 -3.68 7.66 -18.80
N THR A 131 -4.10 7.75 -20.07
CA THR A 131 -3.28 7.64 -21.29
C THR A 131 -2.32 6.44 -21.37
N GLN A 132 -2.81 5.29 -21.81
CA GLN A 132 -1.94 4.31 -22.49
C GLN A 132 -1.48 4.96 -23.80
N LYS A 133 -0.25 5.50 -23.80
CA LYS A 133 0.39 5.97 -25.03
C LYS A 133 0.76 4.75 -25.88
N VAL A 134 0.32 4.81 -27.15
CA VAL A 134 0.78 3.99 -28.27
C VAL A 134 2.29 4.17 -28.47
#